data_AF-A0AAD0KDS6-F1
#
_entry.id   AF-A0AAD0KDS6-F1
#
_cell.length_a   1.000
_cell.length_b   1.000
_cell.length_c   1.000
_cell.angle_alpha   90.00
_cell.angle_beta   90.00
_cell.angle_gamma   90.00
#
_symmetry.space_group_name_H-M   'P 1'
#
loop_
_entity.id
_entity.type
_entity.pdbx_description
1 polymer ?
#
loop_
_entity_poly.entity_id
_entity_poly.type
_entity_poly.pdbx_seq_one_letter_code
_entity_poly.pdbx_strand_id
1 'polypeptide(L)' 'MVRPRPDGGYAYDWTTGPNPGYGFSVSRRSVAGDDREAVAAADAAERASPTPKTTEEHLHSIREFLEDVDPDTGYIE' A
#
# COMPACT_ATOMS: atom_id res chain seq x y z
N MET A 1 -11.42 -17.63 2.20
CA MET A 1 -10.88 -18.33 3.39
C MET A 1 -9.88 -17.39 4.04
N VAL A 2 -9.73 -17.40 5.37
CA VAL A 2 -8.80 -16.50 6.08
C VAL A 2 -7.67 -17.33 6.67
N ARG A 3 -6.42 -16.89 6.47
CA ARG A 3 -5.21 -17.50 7.04
C ARG A 3 -4.41 -16.46 7.82
N PRO A 4 -4.02 -16.71 9.08
CA PRO A 4 -3.12 -15.84 9.81
C PRO A 4 -1.73 -15.84 9.17
N ARG A 5 -1.02 -14.71 9.25
CA ARG A 5 0.35 -14.53 8.75
C ARG A 5 1.35 -14.38 9.91
N PRO A 6 2.64 -14.71 9.70
CA PRO A 6 3.67 -14.60 10.74
C PRO A 6 3.89 -13.18 11.29
N ASP A 7 3.56 -12.14 10.50
CA ASP A 7 3.64 -10.73 10.88
C ASP A 7 2.45 -10.27 11.76
N GLY A 8 1.58 -11.20 12.17
CA GLY A 8 0.34 -10.90 12.91
C GLY A 8 -0.77 -10.33 12.03
N GLY A 9 -0.58 -10.32 10.72
CA GLY A 9 -1.60 -9.98 9.73
C GLY A 9 -2.47 -11.17 9.30
N TYR A 10 -3.27 -10.96 8.26
CA TYR A 10 -4.16 -11.98 7.69
C TYR A 10 -4.05 -12.00 6.16
N ALA A 11 -4.18 -13.20 5.59
CA ALA A 11 -4.35 -13.43 4.17
C ALA A 11 -5.78 -13.92 3.90
N TYR A 12 -6.40 -13.42 2.83
CA TYR A 12 -7.76 -13.69 2.43
C TYR A 12 -7.75 -14.30 1.03
N ASP A 13 -8.26 -15.52 0.90
CA ASP A 13 -8.49 -16.13 -0.41
C ASP A 13 -9.87 -15.79 -0.94
N TRP A 14 -9.92 -15.53 -2.23
CA TRP A 14 -11.16 -15.41 -2.95
C TRP A 14 -11.78 -16.79 -3.13
N THR A 15 -12.81 -17.10 -2.33
CA THR A 15 -13.45 -18.43 -2.34
C THR A 15 -14.50 -18.60 -3.42
N THR A 16 -14.99 -17.50 -3.99
CA THR A 16 -16.04 -17.48 -5.02
C THR A 16 -15.87 -16.23 -5.87
N GLY A 17 -16.06 -16.32 -7.19
CA GLY A 17 -16.00 -15.15 -8.08
C GLY A 17 -15.09 -15.37 -9.28
N PRO A 18 -14.85 -14.33 -10.10
CA PRO A 18 -14.19 -14.46 -11.39
C PRO A 18 -12.69 -14.78 -11.31
N ASN A 19 -12.08 -14.68 -10.13
CA ASN A 19 -10.64 -14.82 -9.97
C ASN A 19 -10.27 -15.96 -9.01
N PRO A 20 -10.44 -17.23 -9.42
CA PRO A 20 -10.10 -18.38 -8.59
C PRO A 20 -8.58 -18.47 -8.35
N GLY A 21 -8.19 -18.79 -7.12
CA GLY A 21 -6.77 -18.91 -6.74
C GLY A 21 -6.10 -17.58 -6.38
N TYR A 22 -6.80 -16.46 -6.50
CA TYR A 22 -6.33 -15.16 -6.03
C TYR A 22 -6.76 -14.86 -4.60
N GLY A 23 -6.13 -13.83 -4.02
CA GLY A 23 -6.41 -13.33 -2.69
C GLY A 23 -5.72 -12.00 -2.42
N PHE A 24 -5.90 -11.47 -1.22
CA PHE A 24 -5.21 -10.28 -0.74
C PHE A 24 -4.72 -10.50 0.69
N SER A 25 -3.72 -9.72 1.11
CA SER A 25 -3.18 -9.83 2.46
C SER A 25 -3.09 -8.46 3.12
N VAL A 26 -3.34 -8.44 4.41
CA VAL A 26 -3.22 -7.27 5.26
C VAL A 26 -2.13 -7.59 6.27
N SER A 27 -1.08 -6.79 6.30
CA SER A 27 -0.06 -6.84 7.34
C SER A 27 -0.57 -6.12 8.59
N ARG A 28 0.00 -6.46 9.76
CA ARG A 28 -0.32 -5.72 10.99
C ARG A 28 -0.06 -4.23 10.77
N ARG A 29 -0.94 -3.38 11.28
CA ARG A 29 -0.75 -1.92 11.23
C ARG A 29 0.55 -1.59 11.97
N SER A 30 1.59 -1.25 11.20
CA SER A 30 2.77 -0.60 11.73
C SER A 30 2.55 0.90 11.65
N VAL A 31 2.61 1.59 12.78
CA VAL A 31 2.70 3.05 12.83
C VAL A 31 4.17 3.39 12.68
N ALA A 32 4.51 4.25 11.71
CA ALA A 32 5.86 4.77 11.59
C ALA A 32 6.23 5.49 12.90
N GLY A 33 7.16 4.92 13.67
CA GLY A 33 7.65 5.48 14.93
C GLY A 33 7.45 4.64 16.19
N ASP A 34 6.86 3.44 16.12
CA ASP A 34 6.68 2.58 17.31
C ASP A 34 7.82 1.55 17.53
N ASP A 35 8.99 1.82 16.97
CA ASP A 35 10.20 1.05 17.25
C ASP A 35 11.30 2.03 17.67
N ARG A 36 11.68 2.00 18.96
CA ARG A 36 12.90 2.68 19.44
C ARG A 36 14.19 2.13 18.79
N GLU A 37 14.07 1.09 17.96
CA GLU A 37 15.10 0.50 17.12
C GLU A 37 15.08 1.03 15.66
N ALA A 38 13.95 1.56 15.18
CA ALA A 38 13.80 2.10 13.82
C ALA A 38 14.48 3.47 13.61
N VAL A 39 14.79 4.19 14.69
CA VAL A 39 15.54 5.45 14.62
C VAL A 39 16.98 5.25 14.13
N ALA A 40 17.55 4.05 14.25
CA ALA A 40 18.87 3.73 13.68
C ALA A 40 18.81 3.29 12.20
N ALA A 41 17.65 2.82 11.73
CA ALA A 41 17.44 2.42 10.33
C ALA A 41 16.92 3.56 9.44
N ALA A 42 16.38 4.62 10.03
CA ALA A 42 15.84 5.79 9.34
C ALA A 42 16.88 6.53 8.48
N ASP A 43 18.16 6.53 8.88
CA ASP A 43 19.26 7.18 8.16
C ASP A 43 19.51 6.54 6.77
N ALA A 44 19.20 5.25 6.61
CA ALA A 44 19.33 4.54 5.33
C ALA A 44 18.06 4.59 4.46
N ALA A 45 16.88 4.76 5.09
CA ALA A 45 15.59 4.77 4.42
C ALA A 45 15.27 6.12 3.72
N GLU A 46 15.98 7.20 4.06
CA GLU A 46 15.81 8.52 3.43
C GLU A 46 16.09 8.51 1.91
N ARG A 47 16.75 7.47 1.38
CA ARG A 47 17.00 7.27 -0.06
C ARG A 47 16.03 6.34 -0.76
N ALA A 48 15.03 5.75 -0.09
CA ALA A 48 14.10 4.82 -0.71
C ALA A 48 12.65 5.15 -0.34
N SER A 49 11.96 5.77 -1.29
CA SER A 49 10.52 6.05 -1.33
C SER A 49 10.08 7.36 -0.66
N PRO A 50 9.56 8.35 -1.42
CA PRO A 50 8.87 9.47 -0.83
C PRO A 50 7.54 8.97 -0.25
N THR A 51 7.52 8.63 1.03
CA THR A 51 6.25 8.66 1.78
C THR A 51 5.59 10.01 1.51
N PRO A 52 4.29 10.05 1.15
CA PRO A 52 3.60 11.32 0.93
C PRO A 52 3.75 12.16 2.19
N LYS A 53 4.40 13.31 2.10
CA LYS A 53 4.80 14.06 3.29
C LYS A 53 3.59 14.77 3.92
N THR A 54 2.48 14.90 3.20
CA THR A 54 1.19 15.41 3.71
C THR A 54 -0.03 14.84 2.94
N THR A 55 -1.24 14.99 3.48
CA THR A 55 -2.50 14.70 2.76
C THR A 55 -2.65 15.55 1.51
N GLU A 56 -2.21 16.81 1.54
CA GLU A 56 -2.28 17.73 0.40
C GLU A 56 -1.39 17.27 -0.75
N GLU A 57 -0.15 16.86 -0.45
CA GLU A 57 0.75 16.27 -1.44
C GLU A 57 0.18 14.98 -2.04
N HIS A 58 -0.45 14.15 -1.20
CA HIS A 58 -1.09 12.93 -1.68
C HIS A 58 -2.26 13.23 -2.62
N LEU A 59 -3.09 14.21 -2.30
CA LEU A 59 -4.21 14.64 -3.17
C LEU A 59 -3.71 15.26 -4.47
N HIS A 60 -2.59 15.99 -4.43
CA HIS A 60 -1.96 16.53 -5.63
C HIS A 60 -1.44 15.41 -6.54
N SER A 61 -0.73 14.43 -5.99
CA SER A 61 -0.23 13.27 -6.73
C SER A 61 -1.35 12.41 -7.32
N ILE A 62 -2.46 12.22 -6.60
CA ILE A 62 -3.64 11.52 -7.14
C ILE A 62 -4.23 12.29 -8.33
N ARG A 63 -4.29 13.63 -8.24
CA ARG A 63 -4.85 14.45 -9.32
C ARG A 63 -3.99 14.36 -10.58
N GLU A 64 -2.67 14.51 -10.46
CA GLU A 64 -1.73 14.37 -11.58
C GLU A 64 -1.85 13.00 -12.25
N PHE A 65 -1.86 11.92 -11.46
CA PHE A 65 -2.04 10.57 -11.99
C PHE A 65 -3.35 10.40 -12.77
N LEU A 66 -4.46 10.96 -12.27
CA LEU A 66 -5.77 10.84 -12.92
C LEU A 66 -5.90 11.72 -14.18
N GLU A 67 -5.02 12.71 -14.38
CA GLU A 67 -5.01 13.50 -15.62
C GLU A 67 -4.54 12.68 -16.83
N ASP A 68 -3.69 11.67 -16.59
CA ASP A 68 -3.18 10.77 -17.63
C ASP A 68 -4.14 9.59 -17.92
N VAL A 69 -5.21 9.43 -17.14
CA VAL A 69 -6.17 8.33 -17.29
C VAL A 69 -7.31 8.76 -18.20
N ASP A 70 -7.50 8.04 -19.31
CA ASP A 70 -8.66 8.20 -20.19
C ASP A 70 -9.96 7.86 -19.42
N PRO A 71 -10.95 8.77 -19.37
CA PRO A 71 -12.15 8.58 -18.55
C PRO A 71 -13.15 7.57 -19.12
N ASP A 72 -13.09 7.27 -20.42
CA ASP A 72 -14.02 6.37 -21.10
C ASP A 72 -13.54 4.90 -21.02
N THR A 73 -12.23 4.70 -20.96
CA THR A 73 -11.58 3.38 -21.00
C THR A 73 -10.91 2.99 -19.68
N GLY A 74 -10.50 3.98 -18.86
CA GLY A 74 -9.81 3.77 -17.60
C GLY A 74 -8.34 3.36 -17.73
N TYR A 75 -7.73 3.54 -18.91
CA TYR A 75 -6.31 3.25 -19.16
C TYR A 75 -5.48 4.53 -19.25
N ILE A 76 -4.18 4.40 -19.01
CA ILE A 76 -3.19 5.49 -19.07
C ILE A 76 -2.62 5.55 -20.49
N GLU A 77 -2.49 6.75 -21.09
CA GLU A 77 -1.88 6.98 -22.41
C GLU A 77 -0.48 7.64 -22.34
#